data_AF-A0A3D1JC33-F1
#
_entry.id   AF-A0A3D1JC33-F1
#
_cell.length_a   1.000
_cell.length_b   1.000
_cell.length_c   1.000
_cell.angle_alpha   90.00
_cell.angle_beta   90.00
_cell.angle_gamma   90.00
#
_symmetry.space_group_name_H-M   'P 1'
#
loop_
_entity.id
_entity.type
_entity.pdbx_description
1 polymer ?
#
loop_
_entity_poly.entity_id
_entity_poly.type
_entity_poly.pdbx_seq_one_letter_code
_entity_poly.pdbx_strand_id
1 'polypeptide(L)'
;MRIPTVVERKMLMISNDPLFQKIVETCIDVLNQYELTIHPQHWQFFLVHLKELAERVIHDQWDIAMVIDQFPPVSEQAMALAKEIGTVLDVIPESELHLLAVHLGLAISTEDDTIGAISAEPLL
;
A
#
# COMPACT_ATOMS: atom_id res chain seq x y z
N MET A 1 -14.90 -10.48 -4.01
CA MET A 1 -14.17 -11.78 -3.94
C MET A 1 -13.66 -11.98 -2.52
N ARG A 2 -13.12 -13.15 -2.14
CA ARG A 2 -12.54 -13.36 -0.78
C ARG A 2 -11.08 -12.90 -0.73
N ILE A 3 -10.66 -12.30 0.39
CA ILE A 3 -9.26 -11.99 0.70
C ILE A 3 -8.42 -13.28 0.59
N PRO A 4 -7.25 -13.28 -0.05
CA PRO A 4 -6.37 -14.45 -0.05
C PRO A 4 -6.00 -14.86 1.37
N THR A 5 -6.16 -16.13 1.75
CA THR A 5 -5.95 -16.61 3.14
C THR A 5 -4.57 -16.28 3.72
N VAL A 6 -3.53 -16.19 2.89
CA VAL A 6 -2.19 -15.77 3.35
C VAL A 6 -2.18 -14.30 3.77
N VAL A 7 -2.89 -13.44 3.05
CA VAL A 7 -3.04 -12.02 3.35
C VAL A 7 -3.90 -11.84 4.60
N GLU A 8 -5.02 -12.56 4.69
CA GLU A 8 -5.91 -12.57 5.86
C GLU A 8 -5.14 -12.92 7.15
N ARG A 9 -4.32 -13.98 7.13
CA ARG A 9 -3.48 -14.35 8.27
C ARG A 9 -2.47 -13.26 8.64
N LYS A 10 -1.79 -12.67 7.64
CA LYS A 10 -0.82 -11.58 7.89
C LYS A 10 -1.50 -10.34 8.47
N MET A 11 -2.67 -9.97 7.95
CA MET A 11 -3.50 -8.87 8.45
C MET A 11 -3.82 -9.07 9.93
N LEU A 12 -4.37 -10.23 10.30
CA LEU A 12 -4.74 -10.53 11.70
C LEU A 12 -3.54 -10.60 12.65
N MET A 13 -2.33 -10.91 12.15
CA MET A 13 -1.09 -10.86 12.94
C MET A 13 -0.58 -9.43 13.17
N ILE A 14 -0.91 -8.50 12.28
CA ILE A 14 -0.43 -7.11 12.32
C ILE A 14 -1.31 -6.24 13.21
N SER A 15 -2.64 -6.35 13.07
CA SER A 15 -3.62 -5.65 13.88
C SER A 15 -5.02 -6.27 13.75
N ASN A 16 -5.82 -6.15 14.81
CA ASN A 16 -7.26 -6.47 14.79
C ASN A 16 -8.13 -5.21 14.74
N ASP A 17 -7.55 -4.05 14.47
CA ASP A 17 -8.27 -2.79 14.38
C ASP A 17 -9.28 -2.79 13.21
N PRO A 18 -10.56 -2.40 13.44
CA PRO A 18 -11.57 -2.41 12.39
C PRO A 18 -11.29 -1.47 11.23
N LEU A 19 -10.68 -0.30 11.47
CA LEU A 19 -10.34 0.65 10.40
C LEU A 19 -9.24 0.06 9.52
N PHE A 20 -8.19 -0.50 10.13
CA PHE A 20 -7.15 -1.21 9.39
C PHE A 20 -7.73 -2.33 8.51
N GLN A 21 -8.60 -3.18 9.05
CA GLN A 21 -9.24 -4.26 8.26
C GLN A 21 -10.05 -3.70 7.10
N LYS A 22 -10.84 -2.64 7.34
CA LYS A 22 -11.63 -1.97 6.30
C LYS A 22 -10.76 -1.37 5.19
N ILE A 23 -9.62 -0.78 5.52
CA ILE A 23 -8.65 -0.27 4.54
C ILE A 23 -8.10 -1.42 3.70
N VAL A 24 -7.67 -2.53 4.33
CA VAL A 24 -7.13 -3.70 3.62
C VAL A 24 -8.16 -4.32 2.68
N GLU A 25 -9.40 -4.48 3.14
CA GLU A 25 -10.52 -4.95 2.32
C GLU A 25 -10.74 -4.06 1.10
N THR A 26 -10.78 -2.74 1.31
CA THR A 26 -10.93 -1.76 0.24
C THR A 26 -9.78 -1.84 -0.76
N CYS A 27 -8.53 -1.94 -0.29
CA CYS A 27 -7.37 -2.15 -1.15
C CYS A 27 -7.53 -3.37 -2.05
N ILE A 28 -7.98 -4.50 -1.49
CA ILE A 28 -8.16 -5.74 -2.25
C ILE A 28 -9.29 -5.58 -3.27
N ASP A 29 -10.39 -4.95 -2.90
CA ASP A 29 -11.50 -4.73 -3.81
C ASP A 29 -11.10 -3.81 -4.98
N VAL A 30 -10.39 -2.72 -4.71
CA VAL A 30 -9.85 -1.83 -5.74
C VAL A 30 -8.87 -2.59 -6.64
N LEU A 31 -7.88 -3.29 -6.08
CA LEU A 31 -6.92 -4.06 -6.90
C LEU A 31 -7.62 -5.09 -7.80
N ASN A 32 -8.64 -5.79 -7.28
CA ASN A 32 -9.42 -6.74 -8.06
C ASN A 32 -10.20 -6.08 -9.22
N GLN A 33 -10.74 -4.86 -9.02
CA GLN A 33 -11.45 -4.13 -10.09
C GLN A 33 -10.53 -3.81 -11.27
N TYR A 34 -9.24 -3.58 -11.01
CA TYR A 34 -8.23 -3.30 -12.01
C TYR A 34 -7.47 -4.55 -12.50
N GLU A 35 -7.88 -5.75 -12.06
CA GLU A 35 -7.19 -7.02 -12.34
C GLU A 35 -5.70 -7.01 -11.90
N LEU A 36 -5.39 -6.26 -10.85
CA LEU A 36 -4.05 -6.12 -10.30
C LEU A 36 -3.86 -7.03 -9.08
N THR A 37 -2.62 -7.47 -8.88
CA THR A 37 -2.25 -8.21 -7.66
C THR A 37 -0.99 -7.63 -7.04
N ILE A 38 -0.91 -7.65 -5.71
CA ILE A 38 0.34 -7.34 -4.99
C ILE A 38 1.20 -8.60 -4.93
N HIS A 39 2.49 -8.44 -5.21
CA HIS A 39 3.45 -9.53 -5.13
C HIS A 39 3.49 -10.13 -3.71
N PRO A 40 3.50 -11.48 -3.53
CA PRO A 40 3.46 -12.15 -2.22
C PRO A 40 4.45 -11.64 -1.17
N GLN A 41 5.62 -11.20 -1.62
CA GLN A 41 6.70 -10.69 -0.77
C GLN A 41 6.43 -9.26 -0.28
N HIS A 42 5.69 -8.46 -1.05
CA HIS A 42 5.43 -7.05 -0.74
C HIS A 42 4.24 -6.85 0.20
N TRP A 43 3.35 -7.85 0.32
CA TRP A 43 2.21 -7.79 1.23
C TRP A 43 2.57 -7.45 2.68
N GLN A 44 3.69 -7.95 3.22
CA GLN A 44 4.05 -7.66 4.61
C GLN A 44 4.30 -6.16 4.81
N PHE A 45 5.11 -5.56 3.95
CA PHE A 45 5.43 -4.13 4.02
C PHE A 45 4.22 -3.26 3.71
N PHE A 46 3.42 -3.66 2.72
CA PHE A 46 2.21 -2.93 2.38
C PHE A 46 1.20 -2.92 3.53
N LEU A 47 0.96 -4.07 4.17
CA LEU A 47 0.05 -4.15 5.33
C LEU A 47 0.55 -3.34 6.53
N VAL A 48 1.87 -3.26 6.75
CA VAL A 48 2.43 -2.40 7.80
C VAL A 48 2.14 -0.93 7.49
N HIS A 49 2.33 -0.48 6.26
CA HIS A 49 1.98 0.89 5.86
C HIS A 49 0.49 1.19 6.05
N LEU A 50 -0.41 0.27 5.65
CA LEU A 50 -1.85 0.44 5.85
C LEU A 50 -2.23 0.50 7.33
N LYS A 51 -1.54 -0.25 8.19
CA LYS A 51 -1.72 -0.13 9.65
C LYS A 51 -1.31 1.25 10.13
N GLU A 52 -0.13 1.74 9.73
CA GLU A 52 0.34 3.06 10.15
C GLU A 52 -0.60 4.17 9.66
N LEU A 53 -1.14 4.06 8.45
CA LEU A 53 -2.16 4.96 7.94
C LEU A 53 -3.41 4.94 8.83
N ALA A 54 -3.88 3.76 9.23
CA ALA A 54 -5.02 3.63 10.15
C ALA A 54 -4.75 4.30 11.51
N GLU A 55 -3.57 4.06 12.09
CA GLU A 55 -3.17 4.68 13.37
C GLU A 55 -3.11 6.22 13.27
N ARG A 56 -2.58 6.75 12.15
CA ARG A 56 -2.56 8.20 11.89
C ARG A 56 -3.96 8.80 11.81
N VAL A 57 -4.90 8.11 11.15
CA VAL A 57 -6.32 8.51 11.09
C VAL A 57 -6.95 8.47 12.49
N ILE A 58 -6.75 7.39 13.25
CA ILE A 58 -7.33 7.19 14.59
C ILE A 58 -6.85 8.27 15.57
N HIS A 59 -5.58 8.64 15.48
CA HIS A 59 -4.96 9.59 16.39
C HIS A 59 -4.95 11.04 15.89
N ASP A 60 -5.48 11.30 14.69
CA ASP A 60 -5.41 12.59 14.00
C ASP A 60 -3.96 13.12 13.93
N GLN A 61 -3.01 12.22 13.65
CA GLN A 61 -1.57 12.48 13.63
C GLN A 61 -1.05 12.48 12.20
N TRP A 62 -0.97 13.67 11.61
CA TRP A 62 -0.51 13.88 10.23
C TRP A 62 0.90 14.45 10.14
N ASP A 63 1.70 14.31 11.20
CA ASP A 63 3.04 14.90 11.36
C ASP A 63 4.10 14.37 10.36
N ILE A 64 3.68 13.67 9.31
CA ILE A 64 4.53 13.41 8.14
C ILE A 64 4.72 14.74 7.39
N ALA A 65 5.66 15.55 7.87
CA ALA A 65 6.26 16.66 7.16
C ALA A 65 7.17 16.17 6.02
N MET A 66 6.72 15.16 5.26
CA MET A 66 7.42 14.73 4.05
C MET A 66 6.93 15.59 2.91
N VAL A 67 7.84 16.42 2.42
CA VAL A 67 7.64 17.19 1.21
C VAL A 67 7.41 16.19 0.08
N ILE A 68 6.25 16.25 -0.57
CA ILE A 68 5.88 15.37 -1.70
C ILE A 68 7.01 15.31 -2.74
N ASP A 69 7.76 16.41 -2.90
CA ASP A 69 8.92 16.54 -3.79
C ASP A 69 10.07 15.56 -3.52
N GLN A 70 10.08 14.87 -2.36
CA GLN A 70 11.07 13.84 -2.03
C GLN A 70 10.60 12.42 -2.36
N PHE A 71 9.33 12.25 -2.75
CA PHE A 71 8.83 10.95 -3.15
C PHE A 71 9.39 10.53 -4.50
N PRO A 72 9.63 9.22 -4.70
CA PRO A 72 9.87 8.71 -6.03
C PRO A 72 8.66 9.03 -6.93
N PRO A 73 8.88 9.21 -8.25
CA PRO A 73 7.79 9.47 -9.17
C PRO A 73 6.77 8.33 -9.14
N VAL A 74 5.49 8.67 -9.11
CA VAL A 74 4.37 7.72 -9.10
C VAL A 74 3.66 7.73 -10.45
N SER A 75 3.20 6.56 -10.91
CA SER A 75 2.39 6.47 -12.12
C SER A 75 1.00 7.06 -11.88
N GLU A 76 0.35 7.55 -12.95
CA GLU A 76 -1.04 8.02 -12.88
C GLU A 76 -1.98 6.92 -12.36
N GLN A 77 -1.71 5.67 -12.73
CA GLN A 77 -2.46 4.51 -12.26
C GLN A 77 -2.30 4.32 -10.74
N ALA A 78 -1.07 4.35 -10.22
CA ALA A 78 -0.83 4.19 -8.79
C ALA A 78 -1.50 5.30 -7.97
N MET A 79 -1.48 6.53 -8.48
CA MET A 79 -2.18 7.67 -7.87
C MET A 79 -3.69 7.52 -7.92
N ALA A 80 -4.25 7.02 -9.03
CA ALA A 80 -5.69 6.77 -9.15
C ALA A 80 -6.15 5.71 -8.14
N LEU A 81 -5.40 4.60 -8.03
CA LEU A 81 -5.67 3.53 -7.06
C LEU A 81 -5.59 4.07 -5.62
N ALA A 82 -4.58 4.85 -5.29
CA ALA A 82 -4.42 5.44 -3.95
C ALA A 82 -5.60 6.34 -3.59
N LYS A 83 -6.07 7.17 -4.53
CA LYS A 83 -7.25 8.02 -4.34
C LYS A 83 -8.51 7.21 -4.11
N GLU A 84 -8.72 6.15 -4.88
CA GLU A 84 -9.90 5.29 -4.72
C GLU A 84 -9.89 4.56 -3.38
N ILE A 85 -8.75 4.00 -2.98
CA ILE A 85 -8.56 3.39 -1.66
C ILE A 85 -8.80 4.42 -0.56
N GLY A 86 -8.25 5.62 -0.71
CA GLY A 86 -8.38 6.72 0.24
C GLY A 86 -9.82 7.17 0.48
N THR A 87 -10.77 6.87 -0.41
CA THR A 87 -12.20 7.23 -0.22
C THR A 87 -12.85 6.55 0.99
N VAL A 88 -12.24 5.48 1.52
CA VAL A 88 -12.71 4.83 2.75
C VAL A 88 -12.43 5.65 4.02
N LEU A 89 -11.57 6.66 3.89
CA LEU A 89 -11.13 7.58 4.94
C LEU A 89 -11.78 8.95 4.73
N ASP A 90 -12.33 9.55 5.79
CA ASP A 90 -13.05 10.82 5.70
C ASP A 90 -12.11 12.00 5.35
N VAL A 91 -10.91 12.01 5.91
CA VAL A 91 -9.88 13.02 5.66
C VAL A 91 -8.53 12.32 5.53
N ILE A 92 -7.88 12.49 4.38
CA ILE A 92 -6.52 12.02 4.14
C ILE A 92 -5.71 13.15 3.48
N PRO A 93 -4.55 13.54 4.03
CA PRO A 93 -3.66 14.50 3.40
C PRO A 93 -3.16 14.01 2.04
N GLU A 94 -2.91 14.94 1.12
CA GLU A 94 -2.39 14.61 -0.22
C GLU A 94 -1.02 13.90 -0.17
N SER A 95 -0.21 14.19 0.85
CA SER A 95 1.08 13.53 1.08
C SER A 95 0.92 12.04 1.41
N GLU A 96 -0.12 11.67 2.17
CA GLU A 96 -0.42 10.26 2.48
C GLU A 96 -0.98 9.52 1.26
N LEU A 97 -1.79 10.19 0.44
CA LEU A 97 -2.23 9.65 -0.85
C LEU A 97 -1.04 9.39 -1.78
N HIS A 98 -0.07 10.31 -1.82
CA HIS A 98 1.18 10.10 -2.56
C HIS A 98 2.00 8.95 -2.00
N LEU A 99 2.18 8.86 -0.68
CA LEU A 99 2.92 7.77 -0.05
C LEU A 99 2.25 6.41 -0.33
N LEU A 100 0.93 6.34 -0.23
CA LEU A 100 0.16 5.15 -0.60
C LEU A 100 0.37 4.78 -2.08
N ALA A 101 0.38 5.77 -2.98
CA ALA A 101 0.66 5.56 -4.39
C ALA A 101 2.08 5.03 -4.63
N VAL A 102 3.09 5.53 -3.91
CA VAL A 102 4.46 4.99 -3.95
C VAL A 102 4.46 3.52 -3.55
N HIS A 103 3.82 3.19 -2.43
CA HIS A 103 3.75 1.80 -1.96
C HIS A 103 3.00 0.88 -2.92
N LEU A 104 1.91 1.35 -3.54
CA LEU A 104 1.19 0.59 -4.56
C LEU A 104 2.05 0.34 -5.80
N GLY A 105 2.73 1.37 -6.29
CA GLY A 105 3.62 1.25 -7.45
C GLY A 105 4.77 0.26 -7.24
N LEU A 106 5.27 0.13 -6.01
CA LEU A 106 6.29 -0.86 -5.65
C LEU A 106 5.72 -2.26 -5.36
N ALA A 107 4.47 -2.34 -4.91
CA ALA A 107 3.88 -3.58 -4.43
C ALA A 107 3.18 -4.39 -5.54
N ILE A 108 2.60 -3.72 -6.54
CA ILE A 108 1.86 -4.35 -7.63
C ILE A 108 2.81 -5.18 -8.51
N SER A 109 2.45 -6.43 -8.73
CA SER A 109 3.15 -7.34 -9.63
C SER A 109 2.69 -7.07 -11.06
N THR A 110 3.52 -6.43 -11.87
CA THR A 110 3.38 -6.52 -13.34
C THR A 110 4.20 -7.72 -13.80
N GLU A 111 3.65 -8.59 -14.64
CA GLU A 111 4.28 -9.85 -15.10
C GLU A 111 5.64 -9.68 -15.84
N ASP A 112 6.20 -8.46 -15.90
CA ASP A 112 7.50 -8.11 -16.47
C ASP A 112 8.68 -8.02 -15.47
N ASP A 113 8.49 -8.30 -14.17
CA ASP A 113 9.58 -8.30 -13.17
C ASP A 113 10.52 -9.52 -13.27
N THR A 114 10.74 -10.05 -14.48
CA THR A 114 11.77 -11.08 -14.77
C THR A 114 13.11 -10.50 -15.23
N ILE A 115 13.30 -9.18 -15.25
CA ILE A 115 14.61 -8.58 -15.58
C ILE A 115 15.00 -7.54 -14.53
N GLY A 116 15.64 -8.04 -13.48
CA GLY A 116 16.19 -7.19 -12.43
C GLY A 116 16.70 -7.99 -11.25
N ALA A 117 17.36 -9.12 -11.51
CA ALA A 117 18.33 -9.61 -10.55
C ALA A 117 19.29 -8.45 -10.28
N ILE A 118 19.12 -7.79 -9.14
CA ILE A 118 20.19 -7.02 -8.54
C ILE A 118 21.24 -8.08 -8.21
N SER A 119 22.11 -8.32 -9.19
CA SER A 119 23.45 -8.85 -8.97
C SER A 119 24.11 -7.86 -8.04
N ALA A 120 23.86 -8.01 -6.74
CA ALA A 120 24.77 -7.50 -5.74
C ALA A 120 26.06 -8.28 -5.96
N GLU A 121 26.94 -7.73 -6.80
CA GLU A 121 28.34 -8.08 -6.71
C GLU A 121 28.75 -7.88 -5.24
N PRO A 122 29.37 -8.88 -4.59
CA PRO A 122 29.84 -8.70 -3.23
C PRO A 122 30.89 -7.60 -3.24
N LEU A 123 30.67 -6.55 -2.47
CA LEU A 123 31.72 -5.57 -2.19
C LEU A 123 32.73 -6.23 -1.24
N LEU A 124 33.82 -6.70 -1.86
CA LEU A 124 35.11 -7.17 -1.33
C LEU A 124 35.10 -8.34 -0.33
#